data_AF-A0A176RT86-F1
#
_entry.id   AF-A0A176RT86-F1
#
_cell.length_a   1.000
_cell.length_b   1.000
_cell.length_c   1.000
_cell.angle_alpha   90.00
_cell.angle_beta   90.00
_cell.angle_gamma   90.00
#
_symmetry.space_group_name_H-M   'P 1'
#
loop_
_entity.id
_entity.type
_entity.pdbx_description
1 polymer ?
#
loop_
_entity_poly.entity_id
_entity_poly.type
_entity_poly.pdbx_seq_one_letter_code
_entity_poly.pdbx_strand_id
1 'polypeptide(L)'
;SLFKWHVFDNIFPGPDADRRPQAYCAFYQGKWLLINQALRSLTSPNGNRVEINQAVELREGAQICLSQEAHGCIVEVSVVNKYFFV
;
A
#
# COMPACT_ATOMS: atom_id res chain seq x y z
N SER A 1 0.63 7.74 4.25
CA SER A 1 0.25 6.47 4.88
C SER A 1 -1.11 6.02 4.37
N LEU A 2 -1.34 4.71 4.38
CA LEU A 2 -2.64 4.09 4.10
C LEU A 2 -3.42 3.87 5.39
N PHE A 3 -4.73 3.91 5.26
CA PHE A 3 -5.72 3.74 6.33
C PHE A 3 -6.82 2.82 5.79
N LYS A 4 -7.77 2.39 6.64
CA LYS A 4 -8.82 1.46 6.20
C LYS A 4 -9.62 1.96 4.98
N TRP A 5 -9.91 3.25 4.89
CA TRP A 5 -10.60 3.84 3.73
C TRP A 5 -9.79 3.85 2.42
N HIS A 6 -8.49 3.55 2.48
CA HIS A 6 -7.68 3.29 1.28
C HIS A 6 -7.64 1.81 0.91
N VAL A 7 -7.94 0.93 1.87
CA VAL A 7 -7.80 -0.53 1.76
C VAL A 7 -9.13 -1.16 1.33
N PHE A 8 -10.25 -0.56 1.72
CA PHE A 8 -11.58 -1.06 1.46
C PHE A 8 -12.46 -0.01 0.77
N ASP A 9 -13.22 -0.43 -0.26
CA ASP A 9 -14.06 0.46 -1.06
C ASP A 9 -15.35 0.94 -0.37
N ASN A 10 -15.68 0.34 0.77
CA ASN A 10 -16.89 0.61 1.55
C ASN A 10 -16.61 1.37 2.86
N ILE A 11 -15.37 1.77 3.11
CA ILE A 11 -14.97 2.55 4.29
C ILE A 11 -14.61 3.97 3.84
N PHE A 12 -15.21 4.97 4.47
CA PHE A 12 -15.02 6.37 4.11
C PHE A 12 -14.31 7.16 5.23
N PRO A 13 -13.50 8.17 4.88
CA PRO A 13 -12.90 9.05 5.87
C PRO A 13 -13.96 9.91 6.57
N GLY A 14 -13.78 10.20 7.86
CA GLY A 14 -14.70 11.01 8.66
C GLY A 14 -14.14 11.37 10.05
N PRO A 15 -14.88 12.17 10.84
CA PRO A 15 -14.49 12.52 12.20
C PRO A 15 -14.26 11.29 13.10
N ASP A 16 -15.20 10.34 13.05
CA ASP A 16 -15.20 9.12 13.88
C ASP A 16 -14.47 7.93 13.22
N ALA A 17 -13.81 8.16 12.09
CA ALA A 17 -13.10 7.10 11.37
C ALA A 17 -11.87 6.60 12.15
N ASP A 18 -11.59 5.31 12.04
CA ASP A 18 -10.38 4.69 12.60
C ASP A 18 -9.12 5.20 11.88
N ARG A 19 -8.36 6.06 12.56
CA ARG A 19 -7.14 6.69 12.02
C ARG A 19 -5.86 5.89 12.29
N ARG A 20 -5.96 4.61 12.65
CA ARG A 20 -4.78 3.75 12.78
C ARG A 20 -4.16 3.49 11.39
N PRO A 21 -2.88 3.84 11.17
CA PRO A 21 -2.19 3.53 9.92
C PRO A 21 -2.18 2.02 9.66
N GLN A 22 -2.42 1.64 8.40
CA GLN A 22 -2.40 0.24 7.95
C GLN A 22 -1.09 -0.11 7.23
N ALA A 23 -0.53 0.87 6.51
CA ALA A 23 0.76 0.78 5.83
C ALA A 23 1.28 2.19 5.54
N TYR A 24 2.55 2.33 5.13
CA TYR A 24 3.10 3.61 4.69
C TYR A 24 4.20 3.44 3.66
N CYS A 25 4.38 4.47 2.83
CA CYS A 25 5.48 4.50 1.87
C CYS A 25 6.73 5.05 2.55
N ALA A 26 7.88 4.42 2.29
CA ALA A 26 9.19 4.86 2.76
C ALA A 26 10.21 4.74 1.63
N PHE A 27 11.17 5.66 1.58
CA PHE A 27 12.33 5.54 0.70
C PHE A 27 13.52 5.01 1.50
N TYR A 28 14.05 3.85 1.11
CA TYR A 28 15.16 3.20 1.82
C TYR A 28 16.06 2.48 0.82
N GLN A 29 17.37 2.68 0.94
CA GLN A 29 18.40 2.09 0.06
C GLN A 29 18.10 2.23 -1.43
N GLY A 30 17.69 3.42 -1.87
CA GLY A 30 17.41 3.69 -3.28
C GLY A 30 16.08 3.16 -3.80
N LYS A 31 15.21 2.62 -2.92
CA LYS A 31 13.94 2.00 -3.30
C LYS A 31 12.77 2.64 -2.56
N TRP A 32 11.67 2.82 -3.27
CA TRP A 32 10.38 3.06 -2.63
C TRP A 32 9.80 1.74 -2.14
N LEU A 33 9.36 1.73 -0.89
CA LEU A 33 8.80 0.57 -0.22
C LEU A 33 7.44 0.92 0.35
N LEU A 34 6.49 -0.02 0.29
CA LEU A 34 5.27 0.00 1.09
C LEU A 34 5.49 -0.91 2.30
N ILE A 35 5.58 -0.31 3.48
CA ILE A 35 5.77 -1.01 4.75
C ILE A 35 4.40 -1.41 5.30
N ASN A 36 4.20 -2.70 5.56
CA ASN A 36 2.97 -3.23 6.13
C ASN A 36 2.95 -3.05 7.65
N GLN A 37 1.95 -2.36 8.20
CA GLN A 37 1.81 -2.18 9.64
C GLN A 37 0.69 -3.01 10.25
N ALA A 38 -0.36 -3.33 9.49
CA ALA A 38 -1.54 -4.02 10.03
C ALA A 38 -2.35 -4.85 9.02
N LEU A 39 -1.99 -4.87 7.73
CA LEU A 39 -2.74 -5.58 6.70
C LEU A 39 -2.48 -7.08 6.77
N ARG A 40 -3.53 -7.87 7.01
CA ARG A 40 -3.43 -9.33 7.24
C ARG A 40 -3.35 -10.16 5.96
N SER A 41 -3.69 -9.59 4.82
CA SER A 41 -3.75 -10.27 3.53
C SER A 41 -3.13 -9.44 2.40
N LEU A 42 -2.22 -8.52 2.76
CA LEU A 42 -1.43 -7.75 1.79
C LEU A 42 -0.63 -8.71 0.91
N THR A 43 -0.74 -8.52 -0.39
CA THR A 43 -0.11 -9.39 -1.39
C THR A 43 0.69 -8.55 -2.38
N SER A 44 1.95 -8.95 -2.58
CA SER A 44 2.85 -8.36 -3.58
C SER A 44 2.38 -8.64 -5.01
N PRO A 45 2.96 -7.97 -6.03
CA PRO A 45 2.58 -8.19 -7.44
C PRO A 45 2.73 -9.63 -7.93
N ASN A 46 3.60 -10.41 -7.29
CA ASN A 46 3.83 -11.81 -7.64
C ASN A 46 2.87 -12.78 -6.91
N GLY A 47 1.87 -12.27 -6.18
CA GLY A 47 0.96 -13.10 -5.40
C GLY A 47 1.50 -13.56 -4.05
N ASN A 48 2.73 -13.17 -3.67
CA ASN A 48 3.30 -13.51 -2.37
C ASN A 48 2.74 -12.60 -1.28
N ARG A 49 2.35 -13.20 -0.15
CA ARG A 49 1.92 -12.49 1.05
C ARG A 49 3.07 -11.66 1.63
N VAL A 50 2.74 -10.45 2.10
CA VAL A 50 3.68 -9.53 2.75
C VAL A 50 3.26 -9.42 4.21
N GLU A 51 4.01 -10.04 5.12
CA GLU A 51 3.62 -10.07 6.53
C GLU A 51 3.69 -8.68 7.19
N ILE A 52 3.06 -8.56 8.37
CA ILE A 52 3.17 -7.35 9.18
C ILE A 52 4.65 -7.11 9.53
N ASN A 53 5.08 -5.84 9.44
CA ASN A 53 6.46 -5.37 9.54
C ASN A 53 7.39 -5.74 8.37
N GLN A 54 6.85 -6.36 7.31
CA GLN A 54 7.58 -6.52 6.05
C GLN A 54 7.23 -5.41 5.05
N ALA A 55 7.96 -5.41 3.94
CA ALA A 55 7.84 -4.41 2.90
C ALA A 55 7.68 -5.05 1.52
N VAL A 56 6.97 -4.37 0.64
CA VAL A 56 6.96 -4.65 -0.80
C VAL A 56 7.54 -3.46 -1.55
N GLU A 57 8.35 -3.74 -2.56
CA GLU A 57 8.94 -2.70 -3.40
C GLU A 57 7.87 -2.06 -4.29
N LEU A 58 7.83 -0.73 -4.30
CA LEU A 58 6.95 0.07 -5.14
C LEU A 58 7.66 0.34 -6.47
N ARG A 59 7.27 -0.42 -7.50
CA ARG A 59 7.76 -0.25 -8.88
C ARG A 59 6.66 0.29 -9.76
N GLU A 60 7.02 1.04 -10.79
CA GLU A 60 6.07 1.48 -11.80
C GLU A 60 5.20 0.33 -12.32
N GLY A 61 3.88 0.52 -12.35
CA GLY A 61 2.91 -0.47 -12.82
C GLY A 61 2.72 -1.67 -11.89
N ALA A 62 3.38 -1.71 -10.73
CA ALA A 62 3.19 -2.79 -9.77
C ALA A 62 1.75 -2.78 -9.24
N GLN A 63 1.06 -3.91 -9.36
CA GLN A 63 -0.26 -4.12 -8.77
C GLN A 63 -0.13 -4.81 -7.41
N ILE A 64 -0.66 -4.19 -6.37
CA ILE A 64 -0.57 -4.68 -4.99
C ILE A 64 -2.00 -4.87 -4.47
N CYS A 65 -2.31 -6.07 -3.99
CA CYS A 65 -3.60 -6.35 -3.36
C CYS A 65 -3.51 -6.00 -1.87
N LEU A 66 -4.24 -4.97 -1.43
CA LEU A 66 -4.17 -4.48 -0.05
C LEU A 66 -4.92 -5.38 0.95
N SER A 67 -5.96 -6.08 0.48
CA SER A 67 -6.70 -7.07 1.25
C SER A 67 -7.40 -8.07 0.33
N GLN A 68 -7.37 -9.35 0.70
CA GLN A 68 -8.15 -10.41 0.06
C GLN A 68 -9.57 -10.57 0.66
N GLU A 69 -9.90 -9.77 1.69
CA GLU A 69 -11.25 -9.74 2.26
C GLU A 69 -12.23 -9.05 1.30
N ALA A 70 -13.54 -9.26 1.50
CA ALA A 70 -14.56 -8.54 0.75
C ALA A 70 -14.34 -7.02 0.83
N HIS A 71 -14.63 -6.32 -0.27
CA HIS A 71 -14.36 -4.88 -0.43
C HIS A 71 -12.88 -4.49 -0.46
N GLY A 72 -11.94 -5.45 -0.39
CA GLY A 72 -10.51 -5.18 -0.47
C GLY A 72 -10.08 -4.63 -1.83
N CYS A 73 -9.27 -3.58 -1.81
CA CYS A 73 -8.79 -2.91 -3.03
C CYS A 73 -7.47 -3.50 -3.55
N ILE A 74 -7.33 -3.50 -4.87
CA ILE A 74 -6.05 -3.64 -5.58
C ILE A 74 -5.63 -2.23 -6.01
N VAL A 75 -4.36 -1.89 -5.78
CA VAL A 75 -3.79 -0.60 -6.17
C VAL A 75 -2.68 -0.80 -7.19
N GLU A 76 -2.57 0.14 -8.13
CA GLU A 76 -1.45 0.22 -9.07
C GLU A 76 -0.50 1.34 -8.65
N VAL A 77 0.81 1.10 -8.77
CA VAL A 77 1.84 2.07 -8.44
C VAL A 77 2.19 2.92 -9.66
N SER A 78 2.05 4.24 -9.55
CA SER A 78 2.56 5.20 -10.52
C SER A 78 3.64 6.08 -9.90
N VAL A 79 4.84 6.07 -10.47
CA VAL A 79 5.96 6.92 -10.11
C VAL A 79 5.90 8.20 -10.95
N VAL A 80 5.53 9.29 -10.30
CA VAL A 80 5.51 10.63 -10.90
C VAL A 80 6.90 11.29 -10.82
N ASN A 81 7.23 12.16 -11.78
CA ASN A 81 8.55 12.80 -11.99
C ASN A 81 9.70 11.88 -12.46
N LYS A 82 9.50 11.14 -13.56
CA LYS A 82 10.57 10.35 -14.21
C LYS A 82 11.67 11.18 -14.90
N TYR A 83 11.45 12.48 -15.08
CA TYR A 83 12.37 13.37 -15.80
C TYR A 83 12.67 14.61 -14.95
N PHE A 84 13.68 14.52 -14.09
CA PHE A 84 14.36 15.69 -13.55
C PHE A 84 15.81 15.58 -14.03
N PHE A 85 16.06 16.05 -15.25
CA PHE A 85 17.42 16.31 -15.71
C PHE A 85 17.81 17.67 -15.14
N VAL A 86 18.81 17.67 -14.25
CA VAL A 86 19.54 18.89 -13.84
C VAL A 86 20.61 19.21 -14.88
#